data_AF-A0A920DG82-F1
#
_entry.id   AF-A0A920DG82-F1
#
_cell.length_a   1.000
_cell.length_b   1.000
_cell.length_c   1.000
_cell.angle_alpha   90.00
_cell.angle_beta   90.00
_cell.angle_gamma   90.00
#
_symmetry.space_group_name_H-M   'P 1'
#
loop_
_entity.id
_entity.type
_entity.pdbx_description
1 polymer ?
#
loop_
_entity_poly.entity_id
_entity_poly.type
_entity_poly.pdbx_seq_one_letter_code
_entity_poly.pdbx_strand_id
1 'polypeptide(L)'
;MSKLDQKKFSDLLELITVLAFFFLIFVIYAPVSVWSEEQEFEKQSRFNMKNIYDVESFYEQLTGSYNPNFFEAMKVVNSARDSLLGDSLYVGEQSLTLFGREYTVDINESFGFNYDTTFGFKSYRRDTILDTTVQIVMFSQELGRNDTSFTQKKFLSTYSQDPNFIANLGEEPLKRVELIEYYKTFIPDSSIFTCPLSGDQYLINIDNENKKFKVKSPITKENPYKDPRFLIFSLKSFGHGEINDGNRSWD
;
A
#
# COMPACT_ATOMS: atom_id res chain seq x y z
N MET A 1 -40.75 55.49 19.64
CA MET A 1 -39.40 54.91 19.49
C MET A 1 -38.54 55.94 18.78
N SER A 2 -37.42 56.38 19.36
CA SER A 2 -36.64 57.50 18.78
C SER A 2 -36.00 57.06 17.45
N LYS A 3 -35.78 57.98 16.49
CA LYS A 3 -35.07 57.66 15.24
C LYS A 3 -33.71 57.00 15.47
N LEU A 4 -33.09 57.25 16.62
CA LEU A 4 -31.81 56.67 17.02
C LEU A 4 -31.93 55.17 17.37
N ASP A 5 -33.04 54.75 17.99
CA ASP A 5 -33.31 53.34 18.31
C ASP A 5 -33.63 52.52 17.07
N GLN A 6 -34.34 53.12 16.10
CA GLN A 6 -34.67 52.46 14.84
C GLN A 6 -33.42 52.21 13.98
N LYS A 7 -32.46 53.14 13.98
CA LYS A 7 -31.18 52.99 13.29
C LYS A 7 -30.33 51.89 13.92
N LYS A 8 -30.17 51.89 15.26
CA LYS A 8 -29.44 50.83 15.98
C LYS A 8 -30.04 49.44 15.75
N PHE A 9 -31.37 49.36 15.67
CA PHE A 9 -32.06 48.11 15.36
C PHE A 9 -31.78 47.62 13.94
N SER A 10 -31.78 48.53 12.96
CA SER A 10 -31.41 48.21 11.57
C SER A 10 -29.96 47.73 11.46
N ASP A 11 -29.03 48.45 12.08
CA ASP A 11 -27.59 48.11 12.07
C ASP A 11 -27.35 46.74 12.74
N LEU A 12 -28.07 46.42 13.81
CA LEU A 12 -28.03 45.11 14.48
C LEU A 12 -28.56 43.99 13.57
N LEU A 13 -29.66 44.23 12.85
CA LEU A 13 -30.27 43.26 11.95
C LEU A 13 -29.36 42.98 10.76
N GLU A 14 -28.70 44.00 10.22
CA GLU A 14 -27.68 43.85 9.17
C GLU A 14 -26.51 43.00 9.66
N LEU A 15 -25.98 43.27 10.86
CA LEU A 15 -24.90 42.47 11.46
C LEU A 15 -25.31 41.01 11.65
N ILE A 16 -26.51 40.74 12.19
CA ILE A 16 -27.02 39.37 12.38
C ILE A 16 -27.15 38.66 11.03
N THR A 17 -27.62 39.37 10.01
CA THR A 17 -27.80 38.81 8.67
C THR A 17 -26.45 38.42 8.07
N VAL A 18 -25.45 39.29 8.17
CA VAL A 18 -24.08 38.99 7.73
C VAL A 18 -23.49 37.80 8.49
N LEU A 19 -23.65 37.75 9.81
CA LEU A 19 -23.20 36.61 10.63
C LEU A 19 -23.93 35.32 10.26
N ALA A 20 -25.23 35.37 9.95
CA ALA A 20 -26.00 34.22 9.51
C ALA A 20 -25.50 33.66 8.17
N PHE A 21 -25.11 34.53 7.23
CA PHE A 21 -24.49 34.10 5.98
C PHE A 21 -23.15 33.40 6.21
N PHE A 22 -22.27 33.95 7.06
CA PHE A 22 -21.02 33.27 7.43
C PHE A 22 -21.26 31.93 8.13
N PHE A 23 -22.25 31.87 9.03
CA PHE A 23 -22.62 30.64 9.70
C PHE A 23 -23.17 29.60 8.73
N LEU A 24 -23.94 29.99 7.72
CA LEU A 24 -24.44 29.10 6.68
C LEU A 24 -23.28 28.47 5.88
N ILE A 25 -22.29 29.27 5.48
CA ILE A 25 -21.07 28.76 4.84
C ILE A 25 -20.36 27.77 5.76
N PHE A 26 -20.21 28.12 7.05
CA PHE A 26 -19.55 27.26 8.04
C PHE A 26 -20.25 25.90 8.21
N VAL A 27 -21.58 25.87 8.32
CA VAL A 27 -22.36 24.63 8.47
C VAL A 27 -22.25 23.73 7.25
N ILE A 28 -21.94 24.27 6.06
CA ILE A 28 -21.72 23.48 4.85
C ILE A 28 -20.30 22.88 4.83
N TYR A 29 -19.27 23.67 5.16
CA TYR A 29 -17.88 23.22 5.04
C TYR A 29 -17.36 22.41 6.24
N ALA A 30 -17.78 22.76 7.46
CA ALA A 30 -17.34 22.07 8.68
C ALA A 30 -17.62 20.55 8.67
N PRO A 31 -18.83 20.05 8.34
CA PRO A 31 -19.07 18.61 8.32
C PRO A 31 -18.27 17.90 7.23
N VAL A 32 -18.07 18.53 6.06
CA VAL A 32 -17.26 17.96 4.97
C VAL A 32 -15.82 17.74 5.42
N SER A 33 -15.25 18.70 6.15
CA SER A 33 -13.90 18.56 6.72
C SER A 33 -13.84 17.40 7.74
N VAL A 34 -14.85 17.27 8.60
CA VAL A 34 -14.91 16.20 9.62
C VAL A 34 -15.05 14.82 8.96
N TRP A 35 -15.89 14.69 7.92
CA TRP A 35 -16.04 13.42 7.20
C TRP A 35 -14.77 13.02 6.44
N SER A 36 -14.03 13.99 5.91
CA SER A 36 -12.72 13.71 5.29
C SER A 36 -11.73 13.17 6.32
N GLU A 37 -11.71 13.73 7.53
CA GLU A 37 -10.87 13.27 8.65
C GLU A 37 -11.27 11.83 9.07
N GLU A 38 -12.58 11.56 9.19
CA GLU A 38 -13.11 10.21 9.48
C GLU A 38 -12.67 9.17 8.45
N GLN A 39 -12.77 9.49 7.16
CA GLN A 39 -12.37 8.60 6.06
C GLN A 39 -10.86 8.35 6.05
N GLU A 40 -10.04 9.36 6.38
CA GLU A 40 -8.59 9.21 6.46
C GLU A 40 -8.20 8.26 7.59
N PHE A 41 -8.77 8.44 8.79
CA PHE A 41 -8.54 7.56 9.92
C PHE A 41 -9.03 6.14 9.66
N GLU A 42 -10.18 5.97 9.02
CA GLU A 42 -10.70 4.66 8.63
C GLU A 42 -9.78 3.96 7.64
N LYS A 43 -9.34 4.65 6.59
CA LYS A 43 -8.41 4.10 5.61
C LYS A 43 -7.09 3.71 6.24
N GLN A 44 -6.52 4.57 7.10
CA GLN A 44 -5.27 4.29 7.80
C GLN A 44 -5.44 3.11 8.76
N SER A 45 -6.56 3.04 9.48
CA SER A 45 -6.82 1.93 10.41
C SER A 45 -6.96 0.59 9.67
N ARG A 46 -7.71 0.56 8.56
CA ARG A 46 -7.83 -0.64 7.71
C ARG A 46 -6.49 -1.05 7.09
N PHE A 47 -5.66 -0.08 6.69
CA PHE A 47 -4.29 -0.34 6.23
C PHE A 47 -3.44 -0.99 7.35
N ASN A 48 -3.45 -0.42 8.55
CA ASN A 48 -2.77 -0.98 9.71
C ASN A 48 -3.23 -2.42 10.01
N MET A 49 -4.54 -2.65 10.09
CA MET A 49 -5.12 -3.99 10.31
C MET A 49 -4.72 -5.00 9.25
N LYS A 50 -4.68 -4.58 7.98
CA LYS A 50 -4.24 -5.44 6.88
C LYS A 50 -2.77 -5.82 7.04
N ASN A 51 -1.88 -4.87 7.34
CA ASN A 51 -0.47 -5.19 7.56
C ASN A 51 -0.27 -6.10 8.78
N ILE A 52 -1.06 -5.91 9.85
CA ILE A 52 -1.05 -6.82 11.00
C ILE A 52 -1.39 -8.24 10.57
N TYR A 53 -2.46 -8.37 9.79
CA TYR A 53 -2.88 -9.66 9.26
C TYR A 53 -1.81 -10.30 8.36
N ASP A 54 -1.25 -9.52 7.45
CA ASP A 54 -0.26 -10.01 6.50
C ASP A 54 1.02 -10.47 7.22
N VAL A 55 1.50 -9.74 8.23
CA VAL A 55 2.67 -10.14 9.04
C VAL A 55 2.43 -11.44 9.79
N GLU A 56 1.29 -11.62 10.45
CA GLU A 56 0.98 -12.91 11.11
C GLU A 56 0.90 -14.06 10.10
N SER A 57 0.38 -13.80 8.90
CA SER A 57 0.33 -14.79 7.82
C SER A 57 1.73 -15.20 7.36
N PHE A 58 2.65 -14.24 7.22
CA PHE A 58 4.06 -14.55 6.92
C PHE A 58 4.76 -15.26 8.08
N TYR A 59 4.45 -14.89 9.31
CA TYR A 59 5.03 -15.54 10.48
C TYR A 59 4.60 -17.01 10.58
N GLU A 60 3.33 -17.33 10.30
CA GLU A 60 2.84 -18.71 10.22
C GLU A 60 3.51 -19.48 9.07
N GLN A 61 3.69 -18.84 7.91
CA GLN A 61 4.42 -19.45 6.80
C GLN A 61 5.88 -19.80 7.16
N LEU A 62 6.54 -18.95 7.95
CA LEU A 62 7.94 -19.16 8.36
C LEU A 62 8.08 -20.17 9.49
N THR A 63 7.17 -20.17 10.48
CA THR A 63 7.34 -20.92 11.75
C THR A 63 6.33 -22.03 11.97
N GLY A 64 5.29 -22.12 11.14
CA GLY A 64 4.18 -23.08 11.23
C GLY A 64 3.10 -22.75 12.27
N SER A 65 3.22 -21.64 12.99
CA SER A 65 2.25 -21.21 14.03
C SER A 65 2.10 -19.69 14.09
N TYR A 66 1.00 -19.19 14.65
CA TYR A 66 0.79 -17.76 14.89
C TYR A 66 1.42 -17.31 16.22
N ASN A 67 1.77 -16.03 16.34
CA ASN A 67 2.31 -15.47 17.59
C ASN A 67 1.31 -14.48 18.21
N PRO A 68 0.92 -14.65 19.50
CA PRO A 68 0.11 -13.64 20.17
C PRO A 68 0.84 -12.29 20.32
N ASN A 69 2.18 -12.29 20.29
CA ASN A 69 2.99 -11.10 20.33
C ASN A 69 3.33 -10.62 18.91
N PHE A 70 2.51 -9.72 18.39
CA PHE A 70 2.67 -9.17 17.05
C PHE A 70 4.02 -8.46 16.83
N PHE A 71 4.56 -7.81 17.87
CA PHE A 71 5.88 -7.17 17.78
C PHE A 71 6.98 -8.17 17.46
N GLU A 72 6.90 -9.34 18.10
CA GLU A 72 7.84 -10.43 17.91
C GLU A 72 7.68 -11.06 16.52
N ALA A 73 6.43 -11.33 16.09
CA ALA A 73 6.14 -11.82 14.75
C ALA A 73 6.70 -10.91 13.66
N MET A 74 6.39 -9.60 13.75
CA MET A 74 6.90 -8.59 12.82
C MET A 74 8.44 -8.59 12.77
N LYS A 75 9.10 -8.67 13.92
CA LYS A 75 10.57 -8.66 13.97
C LYS A 75 11.18 -9.91 13.36
N VAL A 76 10.60 -11.09 13.56
CA VAL A 76 11.03 -12.33 12.92
C VAL A 76 10.86 -12.24 11.40
N VAL A 77 9.66 -11.87 10.92
CA VAL A 77 9.37 -11.76 9.48
C VAL A 77 10.30 -10.76 8.80
N ASN A 78 10.46 -9.56 9.38
CA ASN A 78 11.34 -8.53 8.82
C ASN A 78 12.81 -8.97 8.83
N SER A 79 13.25 -9.72 9.85
CA SER A 79 14.64 -10.22 9.91
C SER A 79 14.88 -11.34 8.91
N ALA A 80 13.92 -12.25 8.73
CA ALA A 80 13.99 -13.28 7.68
C ALA A 80 14.14 -12.64 6.30
N ARG A 81 13.37 -11.57 6.04
CA ARG A 81 13.45 -10.79 4.82
C ARG A 81 14.80 -10.08 4.65
N ASP A 82 15.32 -9.49 5.71
CA ASP A 82 16.62 -8.82 5.69
C ASP A 82 17.76 -9.81 5.41
N SER A 83 17.73 -10.98 6.04
CA SER A 83 18.69 -12.06 5.77
C SER A 83 18.62 -12.54 4.31
N LEU A 84 17.43 -12.75 3.76
CA LEU A 84 17.25 -13.16 2.36
C LEU A 84 17.77 -12.08 1.37
N LEU A 85 17.64 -10.80 1.71
CA LEU A 85 18.23 -9.73 0.91
C LEU A 85 19.76 -9.68 1.02
N GLY A 86 20.31 -10.00 2.19
CA GLY A 86 21.75 -10.06 2.43
C GLY A 86 22.43 -11.26 1.77
N ASP A 87 21.72 -12.39 1.73
CA ASP A 87 22.17 -13.64 1.11
C ASP A 87 21.01 -14.31 0.37
N SER A 88 21.09 -14.31 -0.97
CA SER A 88 20.08 -14.93 -1.82
C SER A 88 19.98 -16.46 -1.66
N LEU A 89 20.96 -17.10 -1.03
CA LEU A 89 20.94 -18.53 -0.70
C LEU A 89 20.36 -18.82 0.68
N TYR A 90 19.88 -17.80 1.41
CA TYR A 90 19.24 -17.92 2.72
C TYR A 90 17.80 -18.45 2.59
N VAL A 91 17.66 -19.65 2.06
CA VAL A 91 16.41 -20.36 1.78
C VAL A 91 16.38 -21.72 2.49
N GLY A 92 15.19 -22.31 2.68
CA GLY A 92 14.95 -23.53 3.44
C GLY A 92 14.93 -23.31 4.96
N GLU A 93 15.18 -24.38 5.72
CA GLU A 93 15.29 -24.31 7.18
C GLU A 93 16.53 -23.50 7.60
N GLN A 94 16.29 -22.36 8.24
CA GLN A 94 17.28 -21.43 8.74
C GLN A 94 17.04 -21.11 10.21
N SER A 95 18.06 -20.57 10.87
CA SER A 95 17.99 -20.16 12.28
C SER A 95 18.23 -18.65 12.42
N LEU A 96 17.34 -17.97 13.13
CA LEU A 96 17.43 -16.54 13.44
C LEU A 96 17.57 -16.33 14.94
N THR A 97 18.59 -15.60 15.36
CA THR A 97 18.76 -15.21 16.76
C THR A 97 18.19 -13.81 16.99
N LEU A 98 17.04 -13.72 17.66
CA LEU A 98 16.36 -12.47 17.99
C LEU A 98 15.98 -12.45 19.46
N PHE A 99 16.08 -11.29 20.12
CA PHE A 99 15.74 -11.14 21.55
C PHE A 99 16.47 -12.12 22.50
N GLY A 100 17.65 -12.61 22.10
CA GLY A 100 18.40 -13.63 22.85
C GLY A 100 17.79 -15.03 22.78
N ARG A 101 16.88 -15.28 21.83
CA ARG A 101 16.25 -16.57 21.54
C ARG A 101 16.53 -16.98 20.09
N GLU A 102 16.51 -18.28 19.85
CA GLU A 102 16.69 -18.86 18.53
C GLU A 102 15.31 -19.21 17.93
N TYR A 103 15.07 -18.77 16.70
CA TYR A 103 13.86 -19.05 15.93
C TYR A 103 14.23 -19.90 14.72
N THR A 104 13.61 -21.07 14.60
CA THR A 104 13.67 -21.88 13.38
C THR A 104 12.65 -21.34 12.39
N VAL A 105 13.12 -20.92 11.21
CA VAL A 105 12.28 -20.40 10.13
C VAL A 105 12.51 -21.20 8.85
N ASP A 106 11.45 -21.51 8.12
CA ASP A 106 11.53 -22.13 6.79
C ASP A 106 11.23 -21.08 5.70
N ILE A 107 12.27 -20.68 4.97
CA ILE A 107 12.19 -19.60 3.97
C ILE A 107 12.08 -20.21 2.58
N ASN A 108 10.90 -20.11 1.96
CA ASN A 108 10.74 -20.52 0.56
C ASN A 108 11.35 -19.50 -0.42
N GLU A 109 11.69 -19.94 -1.64
CA GLU A 109 12.30 -19.09 -2.67
C GLU A 109 11.43 -17.89 -3.08
N SER A 110 10.10 -18.02 -2.96
CA SER A 110 9.15 -16.95 -3.30
C SER A 110 8.91 -15.94 -2.17
N PHE A 111 9.49 -16.15 -0.98
CA PHE A 111 9.20 -15.38 0.21
C PHE A 111 9.49 -13.89 0.02
N GLY A 112 10.68 -13.55 -0.51
CA GLY A 112 11.06 -12.16 -0.76
C GLY A 112 10.12 -11.44 -1.73
N PHE A 113 9.73 -12.12 -2.82
CA PHE A 113 8.78 -11.59 -3.79
C PHE A 113 7.39 -11.40 -3.19
N ASN A 114 6.88 -12.40 -2.45
CA ASN A 114 5.58 -12.32 -1.79
C ASN A 114 5.56 -11.21 -0.75
N TYR A 115 6.64 -11.07 0.03
CA TYR A 115 6.79 -10.00 1.01
C TYR A 115 6.73 -8.62 0.33
N ASP A 116 7.57 -8.39 -0.67
CA ASP A 116 7.67 -7.08 -1.35
C ASP A 116 6.38 -6.72 -2.11
N THR A 117 5.65 -7.71 -2.63
CA THR A 117 4.34 -7.48 -3.30
C THR A 117 3.18 -7.29 -2.32
N THR A 118 3.24 -7.91 -1.14
CA THR A 118 2.19 -7.80 -0.12
C THR A 118 2.27 -6.47 0.61
N PHE A 119 3.46 -6.11 1.08
CA PHE A 119 3.68 -4.87 1.84
C PHE A 119 3.96 -3.67 0.93
N GLY A 120 4.62 -3.89 -0.20
CA GLY A 120 5.06 -2.81 -1.08
C GLY A 120 3.92 -2.07 -1.78
N PHE A 121 4.19 -0.81 -2.09
CA PHE A 121 3.26 0.03 -2.86
C PHE A 121 3.62 -0.03 -4.33
N LYS A 122 2.65 -0.43 -5.18
CA LYS A 122 2.82 -0.37 -6.64
C LYS A 122 3.12 1.08 -7.05
N SER A 123 4.24 1.27 -7.72
CA SER A 123 4.74 2.57 -8.16
C SER A 123 5.28 2.47 -9.58
N TYR A 124 5.56 3.63 -10.17
CA TYR A 124 6.00 3.76 -11.55
C TYR A 124 7.21 4.67 -11.62
N ARG A 125 8.27 4.22 -12.30
CA ARG A 125 9.46 5.04 -12.58
C ARG A 125 9.60 5.20 -14.09
N ARG A 126 10.01 6.39 -14.52
CA ARG A 126 10.38 6.63 -15.91
C ARG A 126 11.88 6.47 -16.04
N ASP A 127 12.30 5.41 -16.71
CA ASP A 127 13.71 5.13 -16.94
C ASP A 127 14.08 5.47 -18.38
N THR A 128 15.24 6.11 -18.54
CA THR A 128 15.83 6.30 -19.86
C THR A 128 16.66 5.07 -20.16
N ILE A 129 16.18 4.26 -21.09
CA ILE A 129 16.88 3.06 -21.54
C ILE A 129 17.70 3.44 -22.77
N LEU A 130 19.00 3.19 -22.68
CA LEU A 130 19.91 3.20 -23.82
C LEU A 130 19.76 1.86 -24.52
N ASP A 131 19.13 1.87 -25.68
CA ASP A 131 18.99 0.70 -26.54
C ASP A 131 19.79 0.92 -27.83
N THR A 132 19.98 -0.15 -28.61
CA THR A 132 20.58 -0.08 -29.93
C THR A 132 19.63 -0.72 -30.91
N THR A 133 19.15 0.06 -31.88
CA THR A 133 18.37 -0.44 -33.00
C THR A 133 19.30 -0.92 -34.10
N VAL A 134 19.00 -2.07 -34.66
CA VAL A 134 19.75 -2.70 -35.73
C VAL A 134 18.87 -2.75 -36.97
N GLN A 135 19.40 -2.31 -38.10
CA GLN A 135 18.75 -2.47 -39.39
C GLN A 135 19.17 -3.81 -40.00
N ILE A 136 18.21 -4.69 -40.23
CA ILE A 136 18.44 -6.02 -40.80
C ILE A 136 17.79 -6.15 -42.18
N VAL A 137 18.34 -7.04 -43.00
CA VAL A 137 17.75 -7.45 -44.28
C VAL A 137 17.24 -8.87 -44.14
N MET A 138 15.98 -9.08 -44.51
CA MET A 138 15.36 -10.39 -44.57
C MET A 138 14.71 -10.60 -45.94
N PHE A 139 14.68 -11.84 -46.42
CA PHE A 139 13.93 -12.23 -47.59
C PHE A 139 12.44 -12.34 -47.25
N SER A 140 11.60 -11.50 -47.86
CA SER A 140 10.15 -11.60 -47.73
C SER A 140 9.61 -12.60 -48.75
N GLN A 141 9.12 -13.75 -48.28
CA GLN A 141 8.50 -14.76 -49.13
C GLN A 141 7.20 -14.24 -49.78
N GLU A 142 6.46 -13.36 -49.09
CA GLU A 142 5.23 -12.76 -49.62
C GLU A 142 5.50 -11.78 -50.77
N LEU A 143 6.58 -11.00 -50.67
CA LEU A 143 6.95 -10.00 -51.67
C LEU A 143 7.93 -10.55 -52.72
N GLY A 144 8.46 -11.76 -52.53
CA GLY A 144 9.48 -12.37 -53.37
C GLY A 144 10.78 -11.56 -53.48
N ARG A 145 11.09 -10.72 -52.48
CA ARG A 145 12.24 -9.81 -52.49
C ARG A 145 12.83 -9.58 -51.10
N ASN A 146 14.06 -9.07 -51.07
CA ASN A 146 14.69 -8.62 -49.84
C ASN A 146 14.00 -7.35 -49.34
N ASP A 147 13.66 -7.33 -48.05
CA ASP A 147 13.11 -6.18 -47.35
C ASP A 147 13.94 -5.82 -46.13
N THR A 148 13.92 -4.55 -45.75
CA THR A 148 14.68 -4.03 -44.61
C THR A 148 13.75 -3.78 -43.43
N SER A 149 14.14 -4.24 -42.24
CA SER A 149 13.39 -3.99 -41.01
C SER A 149 14.31 -3.51 -39.89
N PHE A 150 13.74 -2.89 -38.87
CA PHE A 150 14.45 -2.45 -37.67
C PHE A 150 14.08 -3.35 -36.50
N THR A 151 15.09 -3.78 -35.74
CA THR A 151 14.92 -4.59 -34.53
C THR A 151 15.80 -4.10 -33.39
N GLN A 152 15.55 -4.54 -32.17
CA GLN A 152 16.45 -4.28 -31.04
C GLN A 152 17.64 -5.24 -31.11
N LYS A 153 18.84 -4.77 -30.77
CA LYS A 153 20.07 -5.57 -30.80
C LYS A 153 19.97 -6.87 -30.01
N LYS A 154 19.24 -6.89 -28.90
CA LYS A 154 19.01 -8.09 -28.09
C LYS A 154 18.30 -9.23 -28.84
N PHE A 155 17.54 -8.92 -29.89
CA PHE A 155 16.84 -9.90 -30.72
C PHE A 155 17.61 -10.27 -32.00
N LEU A 156 18.74 -9.63 -32.28
CA LEU A 156 19.52 -9.88 -33.50
C LEU A 156 19.98 -11.35 -33.61
N SER A 157 20.28 -11.99 -32.49
CA SER A 157 20.64 -13.42 -32.45
C SER A 157 19.50 -14.31 -32.93
N THR A 158 18.26 -13.98 -32.56
CA THR A 158 17.06 -14.70 -33.01
C THR A 158 16.85 -14.53 -34.51
N TYR A 159 17.00 -13.32 -35.03
CA TYR A 159 16.87 -13.06 -36.48
C TYR A 159 17.99 -13.72 -37.28
N SER A 160 19.22 -13.71 -36.78
CA SER A 160 20.37 -14.35 -37.46
C SER A 160 20.23 -15.88 -37.62
N GLN A 161 19.33 -16.51 -36.87
CA GLN A 161 19.03 -17.94 -36.98
C GLN A 161 17.93 -18.25 -38.00
N ASP A 162 17.22 -17.23 -38.49
CA ASP A 162 16.16 -17.39 -39.49
C ASP A 162 16.78 -17.67 -40.88
N PRO A 163 16.32 -18.70 -41.62
CA PRO A 163 16.79 -18.98 -42.97
C PRO A 163 16.61 -17.83 -43.97
N ASN A 164 15.66 -16.92 -43.70
CA ASN A 164 15.40 -15.75 -44.53
C ASN A 164 16.30 -14.56 -44.17
N PHE A 165 17.14 -14.66 -43.13
CA PHE A 165 18.06 -13.60 -42.77
C PHE A 165 19.20 -13.48 -43.80
N ILE A 166 19.52 -12.24 -44.19
CA ILE A 166 20.54 -11.97 -45.21
C ILE A 166 21.74 -11.23 -44.60
N ALA A 167 21.50 -10.08 -43.96
CA ALA A 167 22.59 -9.24 -43.47
C ALA A 167 22.15 -8.25 -42.40
N ASN A 168 23.11 -7.79 -41.60
CA ASN A 168 23.01 -6.60 -40.76
C ASN A 168 23.59 -5.40 -41.54
N LEU A 169 22.79 -4.33 -41.72
CA LEU A 169 23.19 -3.14 -42.47
C LEU A 169 23.82 -2.05 -41.59
N GLY A 170 23.49 -2.00 -40.30
CA GLY A 170 23.94 -0.94 -39.42
C GLY A 170 23.28 -0.96 -38.06
N GLU A 171 23.94 -0.33 -37.10
CA GLU A 171 23.48 -0.18 -35.73
C GLU A 171 23.43 1.31 -35.35
N GLU A 172 22.32 1.73 -34.75
CA GLU A 172 22.13 3.10 -34.26
C GLU A 172 21.75 3.08 -32.78
N PRO A 173 22.43 3.85 -31.92
CA PRO A 173 22.05 3.97 -30.52
C PRO A 173 20.79 4.83 -30.40
N LEU A 174 19.79 4.31 -29.70
CA LEU A 174 18.52 4.98 -29.48
C LEU A 174 18.27 5.14 -27.97
N LYS A 175 17.83 6.34 -27.58
CA LYS A 175 17.33 6.60 -26.23
C LYS A 175 15.82 6.54 -26.25
N ARG A 176 15.22 5.70 -25.41
CA ARG A 176 13.78 5.73 -25.15
C ARG A 176 13.49 5.89 -23.68
N VAL A 177 12.34 6.48 -23.38
CA VAL A 177 11.81 6.53 -22.02
C VAL A 177 10.78 5.42 -21.88
N GLU A 178 10.99 4.54 -20.90
CA GLU A 178 10.09 3.44 -20.58
C GLU A 178 9.48 3.65 -19.20
N LEU A 179 8.18 3.35 -19.07
CA LEU A 179 7.50 3.35 -17.78
C LEU A 179 7.66 1.97 -17.16
N ILE A 180 8.45 1.87 -16.09
CA ILE A 180 8.70 0.61 -15.40
C ILE A 180 7.83 0.56 -14.15
N GLU A 181 7.03 -0.50 -14.05
CA GLU A 181 6.27 -0.82 -12.84
C GLU A 181 7.20 -1.47 -11.81
N TYR A 182 7.15 -1.02 -10.57
CA TYR A 182 7.88 -1.63 -9.47
C TYR A 182 7.13 -1.50 -8.15
N TYR A 183 7.45 -2.34 -7.17
CA TYR A 183 6.92 -2.22 -5.83
C TYR A 183 7.90 -1.42 -4.98
N LYS A 184 7.47 -0.24 -4.50
CA LYS A 184 8.22 0.50 -3.50
C LYS A 184 8.07 -0.26 -2.18
N THR A 185 9.15 -0.88 -1.73
CA THR A 185 9.19 -1.61 -0.46
C THR A 185 8.65 -0.75 0.69
N PHE A 186 7.76 -1.36 1.46
CA PHE A 186 7.33 -0.89 2.76
C PHE A 186 7.70 -1.98 3.77
N ILE A 187 8.38 -1.59 4.84
CA ILE A 187 8.73 -2.51 5.92
C ILE A 187 7.78 -2.19 7.08
N PRO A 188 6.87 -3.11 7.45
CA PRO A 188 6.00 -2.93 8.61
C PRO A 188 6.82 -2.57 9.85
N ASP A 189 6.37 -1.57 10.59
CA ASP A 189 6.98 -1.12 11.83
C ASP A 189 5.96 -1.12 12.98
N SER A 190 6.40 -0.77 14.18
CA SER A 190 5.51 -0.77 15.36
C SER A 190 4.39 0.27 15.30
N SER A 191 4.45 1.25 14.39
CA SER A 191 3.42 2.30 14.29
C SER A 191 2.08 1.75 13.81
N ILE A 192 2.09 0.61 13.10
CA ILE A 192 0.87 0.00 12.58
C ILE A 192 0.05 -0.70 13.69
N PHE A 193 0.58 -0.83 14.90
CA PHE A 193 -0.04 -1.65 15.96
C PHE A 193 -1.15 -0.91 16.70
N THR A 194 -1.15 0.41 16.59
CA THR A 194 -2.10 1.28 17.26
C THR A 194 -3.14 1.79 16.28
N CYS A 195 -4.36 1.93 16.77
CA CYS A 195 -5.41 2.63 16.07
C CYS A 195 -5.04 4.12 16.00
N PRO A 196 -4.98 4.72 14.79
CA PRO A 196 -4.60 6.13 14.66
C PRO A 196 -5.63 7.07 15.29
N LEU A 197 -6.85 6.58 15.54
CA LEU A 197 -7.94 7.35 16.11
C LEU A 197 -8.03 7.24 17.64
N SER A 198 -8.07 6.01 18.18
CA SER A 198 -8.18 5.83 19.65
C SER A 198 -6.84 5.80 20.37
N GLY A 199 -5.75 5.50 19.67
CA GLY A 199 -4.42 5.25 20.27
C GLY A 199 -4.27 3.85 20.88
N ASP A 200 -5.34 3.07 20.95
CA ASP A 200 -5.32 1.71 21.52
C ASP A 200 -4.76 0.69 20.53
N GLN A 201 -4.24 -0.43 21.05
CA GLN A 201 -3.77 -1.53 20.23
C GLN A 201 -4.93 -2.30 19.58
N TYR A 202 -4.71 -2.84 18.38
CA TYR A 202 -5.69 -3.74 17.75
C TYR A 202 -5.86 -5.04 18.52
N LEU A 203 -7.08 -5.58 18.51
CA LEU A 203 -7.41 -6.83 19.18
C LEU A 203 -7.12 -8.00 18.24
N ILE A 204 -6.23 -8.89 18.65
CA ILE A 204 -5.85 -10.07 17.89
C ILE A 204 -6.33 -11.31 18.64
N ASN A 205 -7.14 -12.14 17.99
CA ASN A 205 -7.60 -13.42 18.53
C ASN A 205 -7.04 -14.53 17.67
N ILE A 206 -6.26 -15.43 18.28
CA ILE A 206 -5.67 -16.59 17.63
C ILE A 206 -6.38 -17.85 18.11
N ASP A 207 -6.88 -18.63 17.17
CA ASP A 207 -7.40 -19.98 17.38
C ASP A 207 -6.39 -20.98 16.81
N ASN A 208 -5.52 -21.46 17.71
CA ASN A 208 -4.46 -22.41 17.38
C ASN A 208 -5.00 -23.79 16.94
N GLU A 209 -6.21 -24.17 17.36
CA GLU A 209 -6.77 -25.49 17.01
C GLU A 209 -7.21 -25.52 15.54
N ASN A 210 -7.81 -24.42 15.08
CA ASN A 210 -8.31 -24.32 13.71
C ASN A 210 -7.33 -23.62 12.75
N LYS A 211 -6.14 -23.24 13.22
CA LYS A 211 -5.18 -22.38 12.49
C LYS A 211 -5.82 -21.10 11.94
N LYS A 212 -6.71 -20.49 12.72
CA LYS A 212 -7.40 -19.26 12.35
C LYS A 212 -6.95 -18.13 13.23
N PHE A 213 -6.90 -16.93 12.67
CA PHE A 213 -6.70 -15.74 13.47
C PHE A 213 -7.55 -14.58 12.96
N LYS A 214 -7.77 -13.63 13.85
CA LYS A 214 -8.69 -12.53 13.63
C LYS A 214 -8.10 -11.23 14.17
N VAL A 215 -8.11 -10.19 13.34
CA VAL A 215 -7.69 -8.83 13.72
C VAL A 215 -8.94 -7.94 13.78
N LYS A 216 -9.18 -7.29 14.90
CA LYS A 216 -10.33 -6.39 15.11
C LYS A 216 -9.89 -4.99 15.50
N SER A 217 -10.67 -4.01 15.07
CA SER A 217 -10.56 -2.64 15.57
C SER A 217 -10.80 -2.59 17.08
N PRO A 218 -10.04 -1.76 17.85
CA PRO A 218 -10.33 -1.53 19.26
C PRO A 218 -11.61 -0.71 19.48
N ILE A 219 -12.03 0.06 18.45
CA ILE A 219 -13.28 0.79 18.46
C ILE A 219 -14.41 -0.14 18.02
N THR A 220 -15.47 -0.23 18.82
CA THR A 220 -16.63 -1.08 18.55
C THR A 220 -17.91 -0.26 18.53
N LYS A 221 -19.00 -0.87 18.06
CA LYS A 221 -20.34 -0.24 18.14
C LYS A 221 -20.79 -0.01 19.58
N GLU A 222 -20.30 -0.83 20.52
CA GLU A 222 -20.61 -0.74 21.95
C GLU A 222 -19.83 0.39 22.63
N ASN A 223 -18.60 0.65 22.17
CA ASN A 223 -17.76 1.74 22.63
C ASN A 223 -17.27 2.59 21.45
N PRO A 224 -18.15 3.43 20.85
CA PRO A 224 -17.79 4.24 19.70
C PRO A 224 -16.88 5.41 20.10
N TYR A 225 -15.95 5.75 19.23
CA TYR A 225 -15.10 6.93 19.40
C TYR A 225 -15.87 8.18 19.02
N LYS A 226 -15.77 9.23 19.85
CA LYS A 226 -16.39 10.53 19.60
C LYS A 226 -15.52 11.67 20.11
N ASP A 227 -15.19 12.61 19.24
CA ASP A 227 -14.37 13.77 19.59
C ASP A 227 -14.99 15.07 19.04
N PRO A 228 -15.29 16.09 19.88
CA PRO A 228 -15.87 17.34 19.42
C PRO A 228 -15.02 18.07 18.36
N ARG A 229 -15.69 18.60 17.33
CA ARG A 229 -15.08 19.40 16.26
C ARG A 229 -15.96 20.62 15.99
N PHE A 230 -15.38 21.79 15.76
CA PHE A 230 -16.14 22.94 15.24
C PHE A 230 -17.42 23.28 16.04
N LEU A 231 -17.36 23.25 17.38
CA LEU A 231 -18.43 23.53 18.36
C LEU A 231 -19.65 22.59 18.33
N ILE A 232 -20.33 22.46 17.19
CA ILE A 232 -21.58 21.70 17.02
C ILE A 232 -21.38 20.37 16.30
N PHE A 233 -20.21 20.14 15.72
CA PHE A 233 -19.86 18.90 15.04
C PHE A 233 -19.02 18.01 15.95
N SER A 234 -18.85 16.76 15.55
CA SER A 234 -17.97 15.83 16.24
C SER A 234 -17.55 14.77 15.25
N LEU A 235 -16.27 14.43 15.30
CA LEU A 235 -15.75 13.24 14.66
C LEU A 235 -16.31 12.02 15.38
N LYS A 236 -16.81 11.05 14.62
CA LYS A 236 -17.35 9.79 15.16
C LYS A 236 -16.81 8.60 14.40
N SER A 237 -16.54 7.51 15.12
CA SER A 237 -16.25 6.20 14.54
C SER A 237 -16.95 5.10 15.33
N PHE A 238 -17.65 4.21 14.62
CA PHE A 238 -18.33 3.04 15.20
C PHE A 238 -17.53 1.75 15.05
N GLY A 239 -16.24 1.89 14.67
CA GLY A 239 -15.31 0.79 14.43
C GLY A 239 -14.80 0.78 12.99
N HIS A 240 -13.57 0.27 12.83
CA HIS A 240 -12.90 0.19 11.52
C HIS A 240 -13.05 -1.18 10.83
N GLY A 241 -13.80 -2.09 11.47
CA GLY A 241 -14.09 -3.43 10.97
C GLY A 241 -13.24 -4.53 11.61
N GLU A 242 -13.21 -5.67 10.94
CA GLU A 242 -12.44 -6.87 11.33
C GLU A 242 -11.96 -7.65 10.10
N ILE A 243 -10.82 -8.33 10.25
CA ILE A 243 -10.33 -9.33 9.30
C ILE A 243 -10.39 -10.69 9.99
N ASN A 244 -11.17 -11.61 9.44
CA ASN A 244 -11.35 -12.96 9.95
C ASN A 244 -10.94 -13.97 8.89
N ASP A 245 -9.78 -14.62 9.09
CA ASP A 245 -9.28 -15.66 8.17
C ASP A 245 -9.27 -15.18 6.71
N GLY A 246 -8.69 -13.99 6.49
CA GLY A 246 -8.58 -13.34 5.19
C GLY A 246 -9.82 -12.55 4.74
N ASN A 247 -10.99 -12.81 5.34
CA ASN A 247 -12.23 -12.09 5.00
C ASN A 247 -12.32 -10.77 5.75
N ARG A 248 -12.44 -9.67 5.00
CA ARG A 248 -12.53 -8.32 5.56
C ARG A 248 -14.00 -7.92 5.70
N SER A 249 -14.36 -7.31 6.82
CA SER A 249 -15.75 -6.89 7.08
C SER A 249 -16.20 -5.66 6.28
N TRP A 250 -15.32 -5.11 5.44
CA TRP A 250 -15.53 -3.85 4.73
C TRP A 250 -15.34 -3.97 3.21
N ASP A 251 -15.03 -5.17 2.72
CA ASP A 251 -15.05 -5.53 1.31
C ASP A 251 -16.47 -5.99 0.94
#